data_AF-A0AAV8VL11-F1
#
_entry.id   AF-A0AAV8VL11-F1
#
_cell.length_a   1.000
_cell.length_b   1.000
_cell.length_c   1.000
_cell.angle_alpha   90.00
_cell.angle_beta   90.00
_cell.angle_gamma   90.00
#
_symmetry.space_group_name_H-M   'P 1'
#
loop_
_entity.id
_entity.type
_entity.pdbx_description
1 polymer ?
#
loop_
_entity_poly.entity_id
_entity_poly.type
_entity_poly.pdbx_seq_one_letter_code
_entity_poly.pdbx_strand_id
1 'polypeptide(L)'
;MENIRKHSTVKLVNKWSGRYGAEALISKPEFKAATIFNENLVAIELRKCEIYFCKPIYVGMCILDLAKTTIYDFHYGYMKPEFDDDCSALYTDTDSLIYEIRNRDPYEIIRRDCHLRFDTSDYPANNGYNIPQVNKKVLGMKDEFNGIPIELFVGLRSKMYTVKRAGSSSNNIKKVKGIKKSVIKNVITLEDYLECVDNFKEKVIIQNLIKSEKHQVYSMMQEKTALSPYDDKRYLTEGSYDTLPWGHYSIIDESNV
;
A
#
# COMPACT_ATOMS: atom_id res chain seq x y z
N MET A 1 -2.82 -6.56 -12.22
CA MET A 1 -3.23 -7.32 -13.42
C MET A 1 -2.49 -6.76 -14.62
N GLU A 2 -1.92 -7.61 -15.46
CA GLU A 2 -1.16 -7.20 -16.65
C GLU A 2 -2.06 -6.44 -17.62
N ASN A 3 -1.64 -5.24 -18.03
CA ASN A 3 -2.37 -4.43 -18.99
C ASN A 3 -1.74 -4.61 -20.37
N ILE A 4 -2.23 -5.60 -21.12
CA ILE A 4 -1.73 -5.97 -22.46
C ILE A 4 -1.85 -4.79 -23.44
N ARG A 5 -2.76 -3.82 -23.21
CA ARG A 5 -2.88 -2.61 -24.03
C ARG A 5 -1.65 -1.71 -23.94
N LYS A 6 -0.89 -1.77 -22.84
CA LYS A 6 0.36 -1.03 -22.68
C LYS A 6 1.55 -1.72 -23.35
N HIS A 7 1.38 -2.94 -23.87
CA HIS A 7 2.47 -3.66 -24.50
C HIS A 7 2.78 -3.07 -25.87
N SER A 8 4.06 -2.88 -26.13
CA SER A 8 4.59 -2.48 -27.41
C SER A 8 5.50 -3.56 -27.97
N THR A 9 5.67 -3.54 -29.29
CA THR A 9 6.67 -4.37 -29.96
C THR A 9 7.95 -3.56 -30.05
N VAL A 10 9.00 -3.98 -29.36
CA VAL A 10 10.31 -3.32 -29.42
C VAL A 10 11.21 -4.09 -30.38
N LYS A 11 11.83 -3.38 -31.33
CA LYS A 11 12.84 -3.91 -32.25
C LYS A 11 14.17 -3.24 -31.96
N LEU A 12 15.19 -4.03 -31.64
CA LEU A 12 16.57 -3.56 -31.55
C LEU A 12 17.19 -3.66 -32.93
N VAL A 13 17.71 -2.54 -33.44
CA VAL A 13 18.35 -2.48 -34.76
C VAL A 13 19.70 -1.80 -34.67
N ASN A 14 20.63 -2.26 -35.52
CA ASN A 14 22.02 -1.81 -35.59
C ASN A 14 22.41 -1.24 -36.95
N LYS A 15 21.43 -1.01 -37.84
CA LYS A 15 21.63 -0.45 -39.17
C LYS A 15 20.52 0.55 -39.48
N TRP A 16 20.88 1.65 -40.14
CA TRP A 16 19.93 2.67 -40.56
C TRP A 16 19.05 2.19 -41.71
N SER A 17 19.68 1.74 -42.80
CA SER A 17 19.02 1.41 -44.07
C SER A 17 18.64 -0.07 -44.21
N GLY A 18 17.80 -0.35 -45.21
CA GLY A 18 17.34 -1.68 -45.58
C GLY A 18 15.96 -2.04 -45.03
N ARG A 19 15.39 -3.15 -45.52
CA ARG A 19 14.01 -3.59 -45.19
C ARG A 19 13.73 -3.72 -43.68
N TYR A 20 14.76 -4.04 -42.90
CA TYR A 20 14.69 -4.18 -41.44
C TYR A 20 15.54 -3.14 -40.70
N GLY A 21 16.00 -2.09 -41.39
CA GLY A 21 16.73 -0.98 -40.80
C GLY A 21 15.82 -0.04 -40.00
N ALA A 22 16.43 0.86 -39.23
CA ALA A 22 15.73 1.85 -38.43
C ALA A 22 14.77 2.72 -39.27
N GLU A 23 15.20 3.16 -40.45
CA GLU A 23 14.41 3.98 -41.39
C GLU A 23 13.08 3.31 -41.75
N ALA A 24 13.12 2.02 -42.13
CA ALA A 24 11.95 1.25 -42.52
C ALA A 24 10.98 0.96 -41.37
N LEU A 25 11.47 0.96 -40.12
CA LEU A 25 10.63 0.77 -38.93
C LEU A 25 10.05 2.09 -38.41
N ILE A 26 10.73 3.22 -38.62
CA ILE A 26 10.24 4.56 -38.25
C ILE A 26 9.13 5.01 -39.22
N SER A 27 9.23 4.65 -40.49
CA SER A 27 8.21 4.99 -41.50
C SER A 27 6.89 4.24 -41.34
N LYS A 28 6.83 3.23 -40.47
CA LYS A 28 5.63 2.45 -40.20
C LYS A 28 4.59 3.26 -39.44
N PRO A 29 3.29 3.14 -39.77
CA PRO A 29 2.22 3.83 -39.03
C PRO A 29 2.15 3.39 -37.55
N GLU A 30 2.65 2.18 -37.25
CA GLU A 30 2.75 1.66 -35.89
C GLU A 30 3.82 2.35 -35.06
N PHE A 31 4.74 3.11 -35.66
CA PHE A 31 5.82 3.79 -34.97
C PHE A 31 5.30 4.64 -33.80
N LYS A 32 5.96 4.49 -32.64
CA LYS A 32 5.63 5.21 -31.41
C LYS A 32 6.80 6.08 -30.96
N ALA A 33 7.98 5.48 -30.81
CA ALA A 33 9.16 6.16 -30.30
C ALA A 33 10.44 5.42 -30.70
N ALA A 34 11.56 6.13 -30.68
CA ALA A 34 12.89 5.56 -30.82
C ALA A 34 13.74 5.93 -29.60
N THR A 35 14.51 4.96 -29.08
CA THR A 35 15.49 5.18 -28.02
C THR A 35 16.87 4.78 -28.54
N ILE A 36 17.73 5.78 -28.73
CA ILE A 36 19.12 5.56 -29.17
C ILE A 36 19.95 5.24 -27.93
N PHE A 37 20.62 4.08 -27.94
CA PHE A 37 21.54 3.68 -26.88
C PHE A 37 22.97 4.13 -27.19
N ASN A 38 23.40 3.95 -28.44
CA ASN A 38 24.67 4.41 -28.97
C ASN A 38 24.61 4.45 -30.52
N GLU A 39 25.72 4.78 -31.17
CA GLU A 39 25.85 4.91 -32.63
C GLU A 39 25.46 3.63 -33.40
N ASN A 40 25.57 2.47 -32.76
CA ASN A 40 25.36 1.16 -33.38
C ASN A 40 24.09 0.45 -32.89
N LEU A 41 23.29 1.07 -32.02
CA LEU A 41 22.12 0.41 -31.44
C LEU A 41 21.00 1.39 -31.10
N VAL A 42 19.84 1.15 -31.70
CA VAL A 42 18.59 1.86 -31.41
C VAL A 42 17.46 0.87 -31.16
N ALA A 43 16.64 1.16 -30.14
CA ALA A 43 15.36 0.51 -29.93
C ALA A 43 14.25 1.30 -30.64
N ILE A 44 13.53 0.66 -31.55
CA ILE A 44 12.32 1.19 -32.16
C ILE A 44 11.11 0.56 -31.48
N GLU A 45 10.28 1.39 -30.86
CA GLU A 45 9.03 0.99 -30.23
C GLU A 45 7.87 1.15 -31.23
N LEU A 46 7.15 0.06 -31.48
CA LEU A 46 5.98 -0.01 -32.34
C LEU A 46 4.73 -0.35 -31.50
N ARG A 47 3.59 0.28 -31.83
CA ARG A 47 2.28 -0.06 -31.29
C ARG A 47 1.84 -1.44 -31.78
N LYS A 48 1.03 -2.13 -30.97
CA LYS A 48 0.33 -3.33 -31.43
C LYS A 48 -0.99 -2.92 -32.07
N CYS A 49 -1.21 -3.34 -33.32
CA CYS A 49 -2.47 -3.11 -34.03
C CYS A 49 -3.59 -4.03 -33.54
N GLU A 50 -3.23 -5.23 -33.07
CA GLU A 50 -4.16 -6.23 -32.57
C GLU A 50 -3.75 -6.65 -31.15
N ILE A 51 -4.74 -6.76 -30.27
CA ILE A 51 -4.55 -7.14 -28.88
C ILE A 51 -5.44 -8.34 -28.59
N TYR A 52 -4.82 -9.44 -28.20
CA TYR A 52 -5.53 -10.65 -27.80
C TYR A 52 -5.61 -10.76 -26.28
N PHE A 53 -6.83 -10.77 -25.73
CA PHE A 53 -7.08 -10.93 -24.30
C PHE A 53 -7.18 -12.41 -23.94
N CYS A 54 -6.03 -13.05 -23.65
CA CYS A 54 -5.96 -14.47 -23.27
C CYS A 54 -5.86 -14.71 -21.75
N LYS A 55 -6.05 -13.67 -20.94
CA LYS A 55 -5.93 -13.75 -19.48
C LYS A 55 -7.33 -13.66 -18.84
N PRO A 56 -7.61 -14.40 -17.76
CA PRO A 56 -8.90 -14.40 -17.08
C PRO A 56 -9.06 -13.13 -16.20
N ILE A 57 -9.11 -11.97 -16.84
CA ILE A 57 -9.23 -10.64 -16.20
C ILE A 57 -10.47 -10.56 -15.32
N TYR A 58 -11.59 -11.08 -15.81
CA TYR A 58 -12.88 -11.09 -15.12
C TYR A 58 -12.82 -11.91 -13.81
N VAL A 59 -12.14 -13.07 -13.83
CA VAL A 59 -11.96 -13.89 -12.61
C VAL A 59 -11.19 -13.10 -11.56
N GLY A 60 -10.14 -12.38 -11.96
CA GLY A 60 -9.37 -11.54 -11.03
C GLY A 60 -10.20 -10.40 -10.42
N MET A 61 -11.15 -9.84 -11.16
CA MET A 61 -12.09 -8.85 -10.63
C MET A 61 -13.04 -9.50 -9.61
N CYS A 62 -13.63 -10.66 -9.94
CA CYS A 62 -14.52 -11.38 -9.03
C CYS A 62 -13.81 -11.75 -7.72
N ILE A 63 -12.56 -12.21 -7.78
CA ILE A 63 -11.76 -12.50 -6.58
C ILE A 63 -11.54 -11.24 -5.74
N LEU A 64 -11.23 -10.10 -6.37
CA LEU A 64 -11.02 -8.84 -5.67
C LEU A 64 -12.29 -8.36 -4.98
N ASP A 65 -13.45 -8.47 -5.64
CA ASP A 65 -14.72 -8.06 -5.05
C ASP A 65 -15.12 -8.97 -3.89
N LEU A 66 -14.98 -10.29 -4.05
CA LEU A 66 -15.18 -11.24 -2.95
C LEU A 66 -14.27 -10.94 -1.75
N ALA A 67 -12.99 -10.64 -2.00
CA ALA A 67 -12.05 -10.29 -0.93
C ALA A 67 -12.48 -9.02 -0.18
N LYS A 68 -12.94 -7.98 -0.88
CA LYS A 68 -13.48 -6.77 -0.23
C LYS A 68 -14.73 -7.08 0.58
N THR A 69 -15.64 -7.88 0.03
CA THR A 69 -16.86 -8.29 0.73
C THR A 69 -16.53 -9.01 2.02
N THR A 70 -15.52 -9.88 2.05
CA THR A 70 -15.07 -10.53 3.30
C THR A 70 -14.61 -9.53 4.35
N ILE A 71 -13.83 -8.51 3.97
CA ILE A 71 -13.36 -7.48 4.91
C ILE A 71 -14.52 -6.57 5.37
N TYR A 72 -15.44 -6.23 4.46
CA TYR A 72 -16.62 -5.43 4.79
C TYR A 72 -17.61 -6.18 5.68
N ASP A 73 -17.83 -7.47 5.45
CA ASP A 73 -18.65 -8.32 6.31
C ASP A 73 -18.04 -8.41 7.72
N PHE A 74 -16.71 -8.56 7.81
CA PHE A 74 -16.05 -8.56 9.12
C PHE A 74 -16.23 -7.23 9.86
N HIS A 75 -16.08 -6.09 9.17
CA HIS A 75 -16.24 -4.78 9.83
C HIS A 75 -17.70 -4.47 10.16
N TYR A 76 -18.58 -4.46 9.15
CA TYR A 76 -19.97 -4.01 9.30
C TYR A 76 -20.91 -5.09 9.82
N GLY A 77 -20.64 -6.36 9.53
CA GLY A 77 -21.47 -7.49 9.95
C GLY A 77 -21.08 -8.08 11.30
N TYR A 78 -19.86 -7.82 11.80
CA TYR A 78 -19.36 -8.40 13.04
C TYR A 78 -18.79 -7.37 14.03
N MET A 79 -17.76 -6.61 13.65
CA MET A 79 -17.11 -5.67 14.59
C MET A 79 -18.03 -4.51 15.00
N LYS A 80 -18.71 -3.87 14.05
CA LYS A 80 -19.57 -2.71 14.34
C LYS A 80 -20.78 -3.10 15.21
N PRO A 81 -21.50 -4.22 14.98
CA PRO A 81 -22.55 -4.65 15.90
C PRO A 81 -22.06 -5.05 17.30
N GLU A 82 -20.86 -5.62 17.42
CA GLU A 82 -20.34 -6.10 18.70
C GLU A 82 -19.89 -4.94 19.61
N PHE A 83 -19.22 -3.93 19.04
CA PHE A 83 -18.62 -2.82 19.78
C PHE A 83 -19.34 -1.49 19.60
N ASP A 84 -20.25 -1.37 18.63
CA ASP A 84 -20.99 -0.15 18.33
C ASP A 84 -20.09 1.09 18.17
N ASP A 85 -20.31 2.15 18.94
CA ASP A 85 -19.51 3.38 18.92
C ASP A 85 -18.18 3.28 19.67
N ASP A 86 -17.95 2.17 20.38
CA ASP A 86 -16.66 1.88 21.01
C ASP A 86 -15.60 1.36 20.02
N CYS A 87 -15.94 1.19 18.73
CA CYS A 87 -15.01 0.71 17.71
C CYS A 87 -14.88 1.65 16.51
N SER A 88 -13.66 2.11 16.26
CA SER A 88 -13.30 2.95 15.11
C SER A 88 -12.23 2.28 14.26
N ALA A 89 -12.48 2.15 12.95
CA ALA A 89 -11.50 1.63 12.00
C ALA A 89 -10.51 2.75 11.61
N LEU A 90 -9.28 2.69 12.14
CA LEU A 90 -8.24 3.70 11.89
C LEU A 90 -7.56 3.53 10.53
N TYR A 91 -7.40 2.29 10.08
CA TYR A 91 -6.65 2.00 8.85
C TYR A 91 -7.06 0.65 8.24
N THR A 92 -6.96 0.57 6.90
CA THR A 92 -7.09 -0.70 6.17
C THR A 92 -6.11 -0.79 5.00
N ASP A 93 -5.55 -1.98 4.76
CA ASP A 93 -4.79 -2.29 3.56
C ASP A 93 -5.02 -3.76 3.15
N THR A 94 -5.78 -3.94 2.06
CA THR A 94 -6.08 -5.22 1.39
C THR A 94 -6.83 -6.23 2.26
N ASP A 95 -6.17 -6.78 3.27
CA ASP A 95 -6.60 -7.87 4.15
C ASP A 95 -6.40 -7.55 5.64
N SER A 96 -5.99 -6.32 5.96
CA SER A 96 -5.72 -5.87 7.33
C SER A 96 -6.62 -4.70 7.73
N LEU A 97 -6.94 -4.67 9.04
CA LEU A 97 -7.71 -3.62 9.70
C LEU A 97 -6.99 -3.25 11.00
N ILE A 98 -6.88 -1.95 11.29
CA ILE A 98 -6.41 -1.45 12.58
C ILE A 98 -7.60 -0.78 13.25
N TYR A 99 -7.94 -1.24 14.44
CA TYR A 99 -9.05 -0.73 15.22
C TYR A 99 -8.55 0.02 16.44
N GLU A 100 -9.20 1.15 16.72
CA GLU A 100 -9.28 1.69 18.07
C GLU A 100 -10.53 1.09 18.71
N ILE A 101 -10.36 0.45 19.86
CA ILE A 101 -11.46 -0.12 20.64
C ILE A 101 -11.39 0.51 22.03
N ARG A 102 -12.53 1.05 22.47
CA ARG A 102 -12.67 1.76 23.74
C ARG A 102 -13.56 0.93 24.68
N ASN A 103 -13.41 1.12 25.99
CA ASN A 103 -14.33 0.63 27.02
C ASN A 103 -14.61 -0.89 27.10
N ARG A 104 -14.05 -1.72 26.21
CA ARG A 104 -14.22 -3.18 26.17
C ARG A 104 -12.91 -3.86 25.82
N ASP A 105 -12.72 -5.06 26.36
CA ASP A 105 -11.56 -5.88 26.03
C ASP A 105 -11.82 -6.69 24.74
N PRO A 106 -11.09 -6.42 23.64
CA PRO A 106 -11.27 -7.17 22.40
C PRO A 106 -10.86 -8.64 22.52
N TYR A 107 -10.00 -9.00 23.46
CA TYR A 107 -9.51 -10.37 23.61
C TYR A 107 -10.57 -11.31 24.19
N GLU A 108 -11.54 -10.80 24.96
CA GLU A 108 -12.69 -11.59 25.41
C GLU A 108 -13.53 -12.09 24.23
N ILE A 109 -13.75 -11.21 23.25
CA ILE A 109 -14.53 -11.51 22.04
C ILE A 109 -13.74 -12.45 21.12
N ILE A 110 -12.44 -12.20 20.94
CA ILE A 110 -11.57 -13.13 20.19
C ILE A 110 -11.60 -14.51 20.83
N ARG A 111 -11.53 -14.61 22.16
CA ARG A 111 -11.62 -15.89 22.87
C ARG A 111 -12.97 -16.57 22.66
N ARG A 112 -14.08 -15.83 22.76
CA ARG A 112 -15.44 -16.33 22.58
C ARG A 112 -15.63 -16.93 21.19
N ASP A 113 -15.18 -16.22 20.16
CA ASP A 113 -15.50 -16.54 18.75
C ASP A 113 -14.30 -17.12 17.97
N CYS A 114 -13.23 -17.51 18.67
CA CYS A 114 -11.99 -18.02 18.08
C CYS A 114 -12.20 -19.20 17.13
N HIS A 115 -13.18 -20.07 17.39
CA HIS A 115 -13.46 -21.23 16.55
C HIS A 115 -14.13 -20.89 15.22
N LEU A 116 -14.81 -19.74 15.11
CA LEU A 116 -15.64 -19.39 13.94
C LEU A 116 -15.06 -18.27 13.09
N ARG A 117 -14.43 -17.27 13.71
CA ARG A 117 -14.09 -16.00 13.05
C ARG A 117 -12.61 -15.68 13.04
N PHE A 118 -11.81 -16.30 13.93
CA PHE A 118 -10.40 -15.95 14.09
C PHE A 118 -9.43 -17.11 13.84
N ASP A 119 -8.27 -16.81 13.25
CA ASP A 119 -7.08 -17.67 13.31
C ASP A 119 -6.23 -17.23 14.51
N THR A 120 -6.22 -18.04 15.56
CA THR A 120 -5.48 -17.82 16.80
C THR A 120 -4.32 -18.81 16.93
N SER A 121 -3.98 -19.53 15.87
CA SER A 121 -2.98 -20.61 15.92
C SER A 121 -1.56 -20.14 16.25
N ASP A 122 -1.26 -18.86 16.02
CA ASP A 122 0.04 -18.24 16.30
C ASP A 122 0.13 -17.62 17.71
N TYR A 123 -0.94 -17.67 18.52
CA TYR A 123 -0.88 -17.19 19.91
C TYR A 123 0.11 -18.01 20.75
N PRO A 124 0.76 -17.44 21.78
CA PRO A 124 1.48 -18.22 22.77
C PRO A 124 0.56 -19.19 23.52
N ALA A 125 1.02 -20.41 23.78
CA ALA A 125 0.23 -21.40 24.52
C ALA A 125 -0.14 -20.94 25.94
N ASN A 126 0.70 -20.08 26.54
CA ASN A 126 0.51 -19.46 27.86
C ASN A 126 0.13 -17.97 27.75
N ASN A 127 -0.67 -17.60 26.75
CA ASN A 127 -1.13 -16.21 26.60
C ASN A 127 -2.00 -15.79 27.80
N GLY A 128 -1.91 -14.51 28.19
CA GLY A 128 -2.61 -13.96 29.37
C GLY A 128 -4.15 -13.98 29.28
N TYR A 129 -4.71 -14.25 28.09
CA TYR A 129 -6.14 -14.21 27.83
C TYR A 129 -6.80 -15.60 27.82
N ASN A 130 -6.00 -16.68 27.92
CA ASN A 130 -6.47 -18.07 27.76
C ASN A 130 -7.19 -18.33 26.42
N ILE A 131 -6.70 -17.71 25.34
CA ILE A 131 -7.19 -17.94 23.98
C ILE A 131 -6.63 -19.28 23.46
N PRO A 132 -7.46 -20.22 23.00
CA PRO A 132 -6.98 -21.48 22.44
C PRO A 132 -6.32 -21.26 21.08
N GLN A 133 -5.33 -22.10 20.73
CA GLN A 133 -4.67 -22.06 19.42
C GLN A 133 -5.48 -22.88 18.41
N VAL A 134 -6.25 -22.22 17.54
CA VAL A 134 -7.12 -22.88 16.56
C VAL A 134 -7.03 -22.24 15.18
N ASN A 135 -7.62 -22.88 14.17
CA ASN A 135 -7.88 -22.31 12.85
C ASN A 135 -6.67 -21.92 11.99
N LYS A 136 -5.54 -22.62 12.17
CA LYS A 136 -4.33 -22.42 11.36
C LYS A 136 -4.62 -22.49 9.86
N LYS A 137 -4.46 -21.36 9.16
CA LYS A 137 -4.71 -21.22 7.71
C LYS A 137 -6.15 -21.49 7.29
N VAL A 138 -7.09 -21.45 8.24
CA VAL A 138 -8.52 -21.44 7.94
C VAL A 138 -8.91 -19.99 7.62
N LEU A 139 -9.89 -19.83 6.74
CA LEU A 139 -10.39 -18.50 6.40
C LEU A 139 -10.96 -17.81 7.65
N GLY A 140 -10.39 -16.67 8.02
CA GLY A 140 -10.75 -15.91 9.20
C GLY A 140 -9.81 -14.73 9.39
N MET A 141 -10.12 -13.88 10.36
CA MET A 141 -9.25 -12.77 10.73
C MET A 141 -8.21 -13.21 11.74
N LYS A 142 -7.00 -12.66 11.66
CA LYS A 142 -5.94 -12.95 12.62
C LYS A 142 -5.64 -11.69 13.42
N ASP A 143 -5.36 -11.86 14.71
CA ASP A 143 -4.65 -10.83 15.46
C ASP A 143 -3.15 -10.91 15.14
N GLU A 144 -2.66 -9.92 14.40
CA GLU A 144 -1.28 -9.84 13.91
C GLU A 144 -0.25 -9.79 15.06
N PHE A 145 -0.63 -9.32 16.25
CA PHE A 145 0.27 -9.13 17.39
C PHE A 145 0.09 -10.15 18.52
N ASN A 146 -0.72 -11.18 18.29
CA ASN A 146 -0.86 -12.34 19.18
C ASN A 146 -1.07 -11.97 20.66
N GLY A 147 -1.95 -11.01 20.93
CA GLY A 147 -2.30 -10.56 22.28
C GLY A 147 -1.55 -9.32 22.78
N ILE A 148 -0.63 -8.76 21.99
CA ILE A 148 0.10 -7.54 22.36
C ILE A 148 -0.62 -6.32 21.77
N PRO A 149 -1.28 -5.48 22.60
CA PRO A 149 -2.02 -4.33 22.10
C PRO A 149 -1.10 -3.27 21.49
N ILE A 150 -1.68 -2.48 20.58
CA ILE A 150 -1.05 -1.30 20.00
C ILE A 150 -1.18 -0.15 21.01
N GLU A 151 -0.05 0.45 21.39
CA GLU A 151 -0.01 1.62 22.28
C GLU A 151 -0.22 2.92 21.51
N LEU A 152 0.33 2.99 20.30
CA LEU A 152 0.23 4.17 19.44
C LEU A 152 0.22 3.75 17.97
N PHE A 153 -0.70 4.34 17.23
CA PHE A 153 -0.77 4.25 15.77
C PHE A 153 -0.72 5.65 15.19
N VAL A 154 0.10 5.85 14.15
CA VAL A 154 0.12 7.10 13.38
C VAL A 154 0.04 6.73 11.90
N GLY A 155 -1.07 7.09 11.26
CA GLY A 155 -1.30 6.89 9.83
C GLY A 155 -1.29 8.23 9.09
N LEU A 156 -0.31 8.45 8.22
CA LEU A 156 -0.17 9.69 7.45
C LEU A 156 -0.88 9.60 6.10
N ARG A 157 -0.76 8.45 5.43
CA ARG A 157 -1.45 8.14 4.17
C ARG A 157 -1.50 6.65 3.93
N SER A 158 -2.18 6.24 2.86
CA SER A 158 -2.15 4.84 2.39
C SER A 158 -0.70 4.31 2.26
N LYS A 159 -0.41 3.22 2.98
CA LYS A 159 0.92 2.57 3.06
C LYS A 159 2.04 3.47 3.61
N MET A 160 1.68 4.46 4.43
CA MET A 160 2.59 5.27 5.23
C MET A 160 2.07 5.36 6.67
N TYR A 161 2.64 4.57 7.56
CA TYR A 161 2.20 4.53 8.96
C TYR A 161 3.30 3.98 9.88
N THR A 162 3.12 4.22 11.17
CA THR A 162 3.92 3.59 12.23
C THR A 162 3.03 3.02 13.33
N VAL A 163 3.47 1.89 13.90
CA VAL A 163 2.80 1.20 15.02
C VAL A 163 3.81 0.99 16.14
N LYS A 164 3.48 1.47 17.34
CA LYS A 164 4.18 1.19 18.60
C LYS A 164 3.35 0.17 19.39
N ARG A 165 3.98 -0.93 19.79
CA ARG A 165 3.33 -2.00 20.57
C ARG A 165 3.57 -1.79 22.06
N ALA A 166 2.60 -2.15 22.89
CA ALA A 166 2.74 -2.10 24.34
C ALA A 166 3.95 -2.95 24.80
N GLY A 167 4.73 -2.41 25.75
CA GLY A 167 5.89 -3.10 26.33
C GLY A 167 7.09 -3.29 25.39
N SER A 168 7.04 -2.79 24.14
CA SER A 168 8.16 -2.87 23.20
C SER A 168 8.92 -1.55 23.11
N SER A 169 10.07 -1.47 23.77
CA SER A 169 10.90 -0.25 23.78
C SER A 169 11.72 -0.02 22.51
N SER A 170 11.87 -1.01 21.62
CA SER A 170 12.92 -0.96 20.58
C SER A 170 12.52 -1.28 19.14
N ASN A 171 11.30 -1.76 18.86
CA ASN A 171 10.91 -2.18 17.51
C ASN A 171 9.50 -1.72 17.12
N ASN A 172 9.39 -0.44 16.77
CA ASN A 172 8.22 0.13 16.10
C ASN A 172 8.16 -0.35 14.66
N ILE A 173 6.96 -0.72 14.20
CA ILE A 173 6.74 -1.08 12.81
C ILE A 173 6.59 0.21 12.02
N LYS A 174 7.53 0.49 11.13
CA LYS A 174 7.49 1.65 10.24
C LYS A 174 7.25 1.22 8.81
N LYS A 175 6.25 1.79 8.15
CA LYS A 175 5.94 1.57 6.73
C LYS A 175 5.96 2.90 6.00
N VAL A 176 6.79 3.00 4.97
CA VAL A 176 6.82 4.18 4.08
C VAL A 176 6.97 3.70 2.65
N LYS A 177 5.89 3.77 1.88
CA LYS A 177 5.90 3.34 0.47
C LYS A 177 6.92 4.13 -0.34
N GLY A 178 7.82 3.41 -1.00
CA GLY A 178 8.78 3.98 -1.94
C GLY A 178 10.09 4.48 -1.32
N ILE A 179 10.31 4.25 -0.02
CA ILE A 179 11.58 4.50 0.67
C ILE A 179 12.26 3.15 0.97
N LYS A 180 13.60 3.11 0.89
CA LYS A 180 14.37 1.90 1.17
C LYS A 180 14.24 1.44 2.63
N LYS A 181 14.15 0.13 2.85
CA LYS A 181 14.07 -0.48 4.19
C LYS A 181 15.19 -0.06 5.12
N SER A 182 16.42 0.09 4.62
CA SER A 182 17.57 0.54 5.42
C SER A 182 17.39 1.96 5.95
N VAL A 183 16.87 2.88 5.10
CA VAL A 183 16.57 4.26 5.50
C VAL A 183 15.45 4.29 6.53
N ILE A 184 14.38 3.52 6.31
CA ILE A 184 13.27 3.40 7.28
C ILE A 184 13.77 2.90 8.64
N LYS A 185 14.68 1.93 8.64
CA LYS A 185 15.23 1.36 9.88
C LYS A 185 16.12 2.36 10.63
N ASN A 186 17.02 3.02 9.92
CA ASN A 186 18.15 3.74 10.53
C ASN A 186 17.95 5.26 10.64
N VAL A 187 17.05 5.85 9.85
CA VAL A 187 16.91 7.32 9.73
C VAL A 187 15.56 7.81 10.20
N ILE A 188 14.48 7.09 9.90
CA ILE A 188 13.11 7.49 10.25
C ILE A 188 12.79 6.99 11.66
N THR A 189 12.39 7.88 12.56
CA THR A 189 12.00 7.57 13.94
C THR A 189 10.49 7.65 14.14
N LEU A 190 9.99 7.44 15.36
CA LEU A 190 8.56 7.62 15.68
C LEU A 190 8.23 9.11 15.81
N GLU A 191 9.13 9.87 16.41
CA GLU A 191 9.04 11.32 16.62
C GLU A 191 8.89 12.04 15.28
N ASP A 192 9.52 11.53 14.22
CA ASP A 192 9.34 12.05 12.86
C ASP A 192 7.89 11.96 12.36
N TYR A 193 7.15 10.90 12.71
CA TYR A 193 5.74 10.78 12.35
C TYR A 193 4.87 11.71 13.18
N LEU A 194 5.18 11.85 14.48
CA LEU A 194 4.47 12.76 15.37
C LEU A 194 4.68 14.22 14.94
N GLU A 195 5.93 14.62 14.66
CA GLU A 195 6.23 15.96 14.15
C GLU A 195 5.52 16.22 12.81
N CYS A 196 5.39 15.19 11.97
CA CYS A 196 4.68 15.29 10.70
C CYS A 196 3.18 15.54 10.90
N VAL A 197 2.53 14.80 11.81
CA VAL A 197 1.10 14.96 12.12
C VAL A 197 0.82 16.26 12.86
N ASP A 198 1.56 16.55 13.94
CA ASP A 198 1.22 17.63 14.86
C ASP A 198 1.64 19.01 14.31
N ASN A 199 2.75 19.08 13.56
CA ASN A 199 3.30 20.33 13.04
C ASN A 199 3.20 20.45 11.51
N PHE A 200 2.51 19.53 10.84
CA PHE A 200 2.37 19.49 9.37
C PHE A 200 3.72 19.56 8.63
N LYS A 201 4.77 18.99 9.23
CA LYS A 201 6.13 19.08 8.71
C LYS A 201 6.49 17.89 7.83
N GLU A 202 6.91 18.16 6.62
CA GLU A 202 7.43 17.11 5.74
C GLU A 202 8.83 16.66 6.15
N LYS A 203 9.11 15.36 6.01
CA LYS A 203 10.45 14.81 6.19
C LYS A 203 11.04 14.42 4.84
N VAL A 204 12.06 15.14 4.41
CA VAL A 204 12.85 14.81 3.23
C VAL A 204 14.05 13.95 3.63
N ILE A 205 14.34 12.90 2.85
CA ILE A 205 15.50 12.04 3.05
C ILE A 205 16.29 11.91 1.75
N ILE A 206 17.57 11.56 1.90
CA ILE A 206 18.43 11.18 0.79
C ILE A 206 18.63 9.67 0.83
N GLN A 207 18.46 9.02 -0.32
CA GLN A 207 18.74 7.59 -0.48
C GLN A 207 19.59 7.33 -1.71
N ASN A 208 20.57 6.45 -1.56
CA ASN A 208 21.45 6.05 -2.65
C ASN A 208 20.82 4.91 -3.43
N LEU A 209 20.72 5.04 -4.75
CA LEU A 209 20.16 4.05 -5.67
C LEU A 209 21.23 3.57 -6.65
N ILE A 210 21.04 2.37 -7.19
CA ILE A 210 21.63 1.98 -8.46
C ILE A 210 20.49 2.01 -9.47
N LYS A 211 20.65 2.80 -10.54
CA LYS A 211 19.65 2.94 -11.62
C LYS A 211 20.29 2.50 -12.93
N SER A 212 19.49 1.86 -13.78
CA SER A 212 19.86 1.62 -15.17
C SER A 212 19.02 2.52 -16.06
N GLU A 213 19.68 3.28 -16.93
CA GLU A 213 19.03 4.10 -17.94
C GLU A 213 19.79 3.95 -19.25
N LYS A 214 19.09 3.68 -20.36
CA LYS A 214 19.70 3.44 -21.68
C LYS A 214 20.86 2.41 -21.63
N HIS A 215 20.68 1.31 -20.91
CA HIS A 215 21.70 0.27 -20.67
C HIS A 215 22.96 0.72 -19.94
N GLN A 216 23.00 1.93 -19.40
CA GLN A 216 24.08 2.39 -18.53
C GLN A 216 23.64 2.27 -17.07
N VAL A 217 24.45 1.58 -16.27
CA VAL A 217 24.23 1.44 -14.84
C VAL A 217 25.05 2.51 -14.12
N TYR A 218 24.41 3.28 -13.26
CA TYR A 218 25.08 4.29 -12.45
C TYR A 218 24.49 4.35 -11.05
N SER A 219 25.32 4.79 -10.11
CA SER A 219 24.90 5.14 -8.76
C SER A 219 24.36 6.56 -8.77
N MET A 220 23.22 6.78 -8.11
CA MET A 220 22.68 8.13 -7.92
C MET A 220 22.21 8.34 -6.49
N MET A 221 22.34 9.57 -6.01
CA MET A 221 21.67 10.01 -4.80
C MET A 221 20.30 10.56 -5.20
N GLN A 222 19.25 10.11 -4.54
CA GLN A 222 17.90 10.60 -4.75
C GLN A 222 17.39 11.22 -3.46
N GLU A 223 17.08 12.51 -3.54
CA GLU A 223 16.29 13.21 -2.54
C GLU A 223 14.81 12.86 -2.73
N LYS A 224 14.10 12.59 -1.63
CA LYS A 224 12.69 12.22 -1.66
C LYS A 224 11.98 12.61 -0.37
N THR A 225 10.77 13.15 -0.50
CA THR A 225 9.84 13.30 0.62
C THR A 225 9.44 11.91 1.13
N ALA A 226 9.91 11.58 2.34
CA ALA A 226 9.64 10.32 3.02
C ALA A 226 8.31 10.37 3.76
N LEU A 227 8.10 11.41 4.58
CA LEU A 227 6.88 11.63 5.34
C LEU A 227 6.24 12.95 4.90
N SER A 228 4.93 12.95 4.74
CA SER A 228 4.14 14.13 4.39
C SER A 228 2.78 14.00 5.07
N PRO A 229 2.24 15.10 5.65
CA PRO A 229 0.93 15.09 6.32
C PRO A 229 -0.23 15.11 5.32
N TYR A 230 0.05 15.38 4.05
CA TYR A 230 -0.98 15.54 3.02
C TYR A 230 -1.36 14.16 2.45
N ASP A 231 -2.57 13.70 2.76
CA ASP A 231 -3.20 12.55 2.10
C ASP A 231 -4.02 13.04 0.90
N ASP A 232 -3.62 12.66 -0.32
CA ASP A 232 -4.33 13.02 -1.54
C ASP A 232 -5.69 12.30 -1.69
N LYS A 233 -5.97 11.31 -0.84
CA LYS A 233 -7.17 10.47 -0.94
C LYS A 233 -8.27 10.82 0.05
N ARG A 234 -7.97 11.61 1.06
CA ARG A 234 -8.93 11.98 2.11
C ARG A 234 -8.76 13.43 2.49
N TYR A 235 -9.86 14.05 2.90
CA TYR A 235 -9.87 15.38 3.48
C TYR A 235 -9.61 15.26 4.98
N LEU A 236 -8.58 15.94 5.50
CA LEU A 236 -8.32 16.03 6.93
C LEU A 236 -9.15 17.18 7.51
N THR A 237 -9.95 16.89 8.54
CA THR A 237 -10.74 17.92 9.22
C THR A 237 -9.81 18.78 10.08
N GLU A 238 -9.87 20.10 9.89
CA GLU A 238 -8.99 21.06 10.57
C GLU A 238 -9.07 20.94 12.09
N GLY A 239 -7.90 20.93 12.75
CA GLY A 239 -7.80 20.81 14.21
C GLY A 239 -8.11 19.42 14.76
N SER A 240 -8.28 18.40 13.92
CA SER A 240 -8.56 17.03 14.33
C SER A 240 -7.64 16.01 13.64
N TYR A 241 -7.74 14.74 14.05
CA TYR A 241 -7.13 13.60 13.36
C TYR A 241 -8.14 12.85 12.47
N ASP A 242 -9.38 13.35 12.39
CA ASP A 242 -10.45 12.72 11.63
C ASP A 242 -10.36 13.08 10.16
N THR A 243 -10.66 12.11 9.30
CA THR A 243 -10.60 12.29 7.86
C THR A 243 -11.89 11.89 7.18
N LEU A 244 -12.32 12.69 6.22
CA LEU A 244 -13.52 12.46 5.41
C LEU A 244 -13.13 12.00 4.00
N PRO A 245 -13.93 11.16 3.34
CA PRO A 245 -13.76 10.92 1.92
C PRO A 245 -14.06 12.21 1.14
N TRP A 246 -13.33 12.44 0.06
CA TRP A 246 -13.62 13.56 -0.84
C TRP A 246 -15.07 13.50 -1.34
N GLY A 247 -15.76 14.64 -1.36
CA GLY A 247 -17.19 14.74 -1.71
C GLY A 247 -18.15 14.42 -0.56
N HIS A 248 -17.67 14.23 0.67
CA HIS A 248 -18.53 14.12 1.85
C HIS A 248 -19.27 15.44 2.11
N TYR A 249 -20.55 15.38 2.50
CA TYR A 249 -21.42 16.56 2.67
C TYR A 249 -20.92 17.57 3.72
N SER A 250 -20.09 17.12 4.66
CA SER A 250 -19.49 17.98 5.70
C SER A 250 -18.27 18.76 5.22
N ILE A 251 -17.77 18.47 4.03
CA ILE A 251 -16.71 19.25 3.40
C ILE A 251 -17.38 20.49 2.79
N ILE A 252 -17.18 21.64 3.42
CA ILE A 252 -17.71 22.91 2.92
C ILE A 252 -16.78 23.37 1.80
N ASP A 253 -17.21 23.21 0.55
CA ASP A 253 -16.52 23.78 -0.60
C ASP A 253 -16.73 25.31 -0.59
N GLU A 254 -15.69 26.07 -0.24
CA GLU A 254 -15.68 27.54 -0.35
C GLU A 254 -15.76 28.04 -1.80
N SER A 255 -15.90 27.16 -2.79
CA SER A 255 -15.94 27.48 -4.22
C SER A 255 -17.34 27.81 -4.76
N ASN A 256 -18.35 27.96 -3.90
CA ASN A 256 -19.73 28.32 -4.27
C ASN A 256 -20.23 29.64 -3.63
N VAL A 257 -19.35 30.60 -3.36
CA VAL A 257 -19.73 31.99 -3.01
C VAL A 257 -19.26 32.97 -4.08
#